data_AF-A0A974P467-F1
#
_entry.id   AF-A0A974P467-F1
#
_cell.length_a   1.000
_cell.length_b   1.000
_cell.length_c   1.000
_cell.angle_alpha   90.00
_cell.angle_beta   90.00
_cell.angle_gamma   90.00
#
_symmetry.space_group_name_H-M   'P 1'
#
loop_
_entity.id
_entity.type
_entity.pdbx_description
1 polymer ?
#
loop_
_entity_poly.entity_id
_entity_poly.type
_entity_poly.pdbx_seq_one_letter_code
_entity_poly.pdbx_strand_id
1 'polypeptide(L)'
;MAQGDLPAALRKLSGDPAKRCRHVVTENARVGRAVTAMAAGDLAALGDLMNQSHASLRDDMEVSLPVVDQLAAIAQATPGCTARG
;
A
#
# COMPACT_ATOMS: atom_id res chain seq x y z
N MET A 1 2.68 13.46 -13.24
CA MET A 1 3.48 12.75 -14.26
C MET A 1 2.53 12.02 -15.16
N ALA A 2 2.53 12.29 -16.47
CA ALA A 2 1.67 11.57 -17.41
C ALA A 2 2.12 10.11 -17.45
N GLN A 3 1.32 9.21 -16.87
CA GLN A 3 1.45 7.78 -17.09
C GLN A 3 1.19 7.58 -18.58
N GLY A 4 2.24 7.42 -19.39
CA GLY A 4 2.11 7.16 -20.83
C GLY A 4 1.46 5.79 -21.07
N ASP A 5 2.03 4.98 -21.95
CA ASP A 5 1.51 3.63 -22.28
C ASP A 5 1.62 2.60 -21.12
N LEU A 6 1.64 3.03 -19.87
CA LEU A 6 1.73 2.16 -18.69
C LEU A 6 0.59 1.14 -18.64
N PRO A 7 -0.69 1.49 -18.89
CA PRO A 7 -1.76 0.50 -18.91
C PRO A 7 -1.57 -0.61 -19.96
N ALA A 8 -1.07 -0.30 -21.18
CA ALA A 8 -0.84 -1.36 -22.16
C ALA A 8 0.45 -2.14 -21.90
N ALA A 9 1.48 -1.51 -21.33
CA ALA A 9 2.69 -2.21 -20.89
C ALA A 9 2.37 -3.24 -19.79
N LEU A 10 1.54 -2.89 -18.80
CA LEU A 10 1.15 -3.79 -17.71
C LEU A 10 0.38 -5.03 -18.20
N ARG A 11 -0.41 -4.90 -19.26
CA ARG A 11 -1.15 -6.04 -19.87
C ARG A 11 -0.24 -7.12 -20.46
N LYS A 12 1.04 -6.82 -20.68
CA LYS A 12 2.02 -7.78 -21.20
C LYS A 12 2.67 -8.63 -20.09
N LEU A 13 2.46 -8.27 -18.83
CA LEU A 13 3.03 -8.98 -17.68
C LEU A 13 2.09 -10.08 -17.20
N SER A 14 2.68 -11.17 -16.73
CA SER A 14 1.98 -12.29 -16.08
C SER A 14 2.79 -12.81 -14.89
N GLY A 15 2.15 -13.58 -13.99
CA GLY A 15 2.83 -14.16 -12.83
C GLY A 15 3.34 -13.10 -11.85
N ASP A 16 4.47 -13.38 -11.21
CA ASP A 16 5.01 -12.51 -10.16
C ASP A 16 5.35 -11.09 -10.66
N PRO A 17 5.98 -10.88 -11.83
CA PRO A 17 6.21 -9.52 -12.35
C PRO A 17 4.94 -8.68 -12.45
N ALA A 18 3.81 -9.29 -12.82
CA ALA A 18 2.53 -8.57 -12.87
C ALA A 18 2.05 -8.13 -11.48
N LYS A 19 2.22 -8.99 -10.46
CA LYS A 19 1.91 -8.64 -9.07
C LYS A 19 2.82 -7.53 -8.55
N ARG A 20 4.13 -7.65 -8.76
CA ARG A 20 5.11 -6.62 -8.31
C ARG A 20 4.84 -5.27 -8.98
N CYS A 21 4.54 -5.26 -10.28
CA CYS A 21 4.17 -4.02 -10.96
C CYS A 21 2.83 -3.45 -10.49
N ARG A 22 1.82 -4.30 -10.20
CA ARG A 22 0.56 -3.84 -9.61
C ARG A 22 0.80 -3.12 -8.28
N HIS A 23 1.65 -3.67 -7.41
CA HIS A 23 2.05 -2.96 -6.18
C HIS A 23 2.66 -1.61 -6.51
N VAL A 24 3.74 -1.55 -7.29
CA VAL A 24 4.47 -0.29 -7.54
C VAL A 24 3.56 0.81 -8.09
N VAL A 25 2.70 0.47 -9.05
CA VAL A 25 1.80 1.44 -9.69
C VAL A 25 0.72 1.91 -8.72
N THR A 26 0.09 0.98 -7.99
CA THR A 26 -0.96 1.35 -7.02
C THR A 26 -0.39 2.06 -5.80
N GLU A 27 0.81 1.70 -5.37
CA GLU A 27 1.52 2.33 -4.26
C GLU A 27 1.95 3.75 -4.58
N ASN A 28 2.41 4.03 -5.81
CA ASN A 28 2.69 5.40 -6.25
C ASN A 28 1.46 6.32 -6.11
N ALA A 29 0.29 5.84 -6.56
CA ALA A 29 -0.96 6.56 -6.38
C ALA A 29 -1.35 6.69 -4.89
N ARG A 30 -1.11 5.65 -4.09
CA ARG A 30 -1.37 5.64 -2.65
C ARG A 30 -0.53 6.66 -1.89
N VAL A 31 0.76 6.80 -2.24
CA VAL A 31 1.66 7.83 -1.69
C VAL A 31 1.10 9.22 -1.94
N GLY A 32 0.62 9.50 -3.15
CA GLY A 32 -0.04 10.78 -3.45
C GLY A 32 -1.25 11.05 -2.55
N ARG A 33 -2.12 10.04 -2.36
CA ARG A 33 -3.27 10.12 -1.44
C ARG A 33 -2.82 10.31 0.02
N ALA A 34 -1.74 9.66 0.44
CA ALA A 34 -1.20 9.76 1.79
C ALA A 34 -0.64 11.16 2.06
N VAL A 35 0.05 11.77 1.08
CA VAL A 35 0.50 13.17 1.16
C VAL A 35 -0.69 14.11 1.33
N THR A 36 -1.76 13.91 0.55
CA THR A 36 -2.98 14.72 0.69
C THR A 36 -3.63 14.55 2.06
N ALA A 37 -3.80 13.32 2.54
CA ALA A 37 -4.38 13.05 3.86
C ALA A 37 -3.54 13.67 4.99
N MET A 38 -2.22 13.51 4.91
CA MET A 38 -1.29 14.09 5.88
C MET A 38 -1.34 15.62 5.89
N ALA A 39 -1.38 16.27 4.73
CA ALA A 39 -1.49 17.73 4.63
C ALA A 39 -2.83 18.25 5.18
N ALA A 40 -3.89 17.47 5.10
CA ALA A 40 -5.20 17.80 5.65
C ALA A 40 -5.36 17.46 7.14
N GLY A 41 -4.36 16.81 7.77
CA GLY A 41 -4.49 16.29 9.14
C GLY A 41 -5.46 15.11 9.27
N ASP A 42 -5.83 14.46 8.16
CA ASP A 42 -6.74 13.32 8.14
C ASP A 42 -6.00 12.02 8.50
N LEU A 43 -5.81 11.82 9.79
CA LEU A 43 -5.11 10.65 10.33
C LEU A 43 -5.88 9.34 10.11
N ALA A 44 -7.20 9.40 9.97
CA ALA A 44 -8.01 8.20 9.70
C ALA A 44 -7.76 7.71 8.28
N ALA A 45 -7.84 8.60 7.28
CA ALA A 45 -7.53 8.25 5.91
C ALA A 45 -6.06 7.83 5.74
N LEU A 46 -5.12 8.48 6.44
CA LEU A 46 -3.72 8.07 6.43
C LEU A 46 -3.54 6.64 6.98
N GLY A 47 -4.21 6.31 8.08
CA GLY A 47 -4.19 4.97 8.66
C GLY A 47 -4.69 3.89 7.70
N ASP A 48 -5.82 4.15 7.03
CA ASP A 48 -6.37 3.22 6.02
C ASP A 48 -5.41 3.02 4.84
N LEU A 49 -4.72 4.07 4.41
CA LEU A 49 -3.71 3.99 3.35
C LEU A 49 -2.48 3.19 3.79
N MET A 50 -2.04 3.31 5.04
CA MET A 50 -0.95 2.50 5.59
C MET A 50 -1.33 1.02 5.65
N ASN A 51 -2.55 0.68 6.07
CA ASN A 51 -3.05 -0.70 6.06
C ASN A 51 -3.07 -1.29 4.64
N GLN A 52 -3.55 -0.52 3.66
CA GLN A 52 -3.55 -0.96 2.26
C GLN A 52 -2.14 -1.11 1.69
N SER A 53 -1.21 -0.22 2.06
CA SER A 53 0.21 -0.32 1.68
C SER A 53 0.83 -1.61 2.21
N HIS A 54 0.65 -1.91 3.50
CA HIS A 54 1.17 -3.13 4.12
C HIS A 54 0.57 -4.40 3.51
N ALA A 55 -0.76 -4.43 3.28
CA ALA A 55 -1.40 -5.55 2.59
C ALA A 55 -0.82 -5.76 1.17
N SER A 56 -0.58 -4.68 0.42
CA SER A 56 0.04 -4.77 -0.90
C SER A 56 1.50 -5.24 -0.82
N LEU A 57 2.27 -4.81 0.18
CA LEU A 57 3.63 -5.32 0.41
C LEU A 57 3.67 -6.81 0.71
N ARG A 58 2.69 -7.33 1.47
CA ARG A 58 2.54 -8.74 1.80
C ARG A 58 2.04 -9.58 0.64
N ASP A 59 0.98 -9.12 -0.04
CA ASP A 59 0.23 -9.95 -0.99
C ASP A 59 0.69 -9.75 -2.45
N ASP A 60 1.08 -8.52 -2.83
CA ASP A 60 1.51 -8.19 -4.19
C ASP A 60 3.02 -8.13 -4.35
N MET A 61 3.77 -7.58 -3.38
CA MET A 61 5.24 -7.62 -3.41
C MET A 61 5.83 -8.86 -2.78
N GLU A 62 5.08 -9.53 -1.89
CA GLU A 62 5.54 -10.72 -1.15
C GLU A 62 6.89 -10.49 -0.46
N VAL A 63 7.07 -9.30 0.13
CA VAL A 63 8.28 -8.92 0.88
C VAL A 63 8.06 -8.84 2.39
N SER A 64 6.82 -9.04 2.86
CA SER A 64 6.54 -9.07 4.29
C SER A 64 7.06 -10.38 4.91
N LEU A 65 7.29 -10.34 6.21
CA LEU A 65 7.63 -11.50 7.02
C LEU A 65 6.52 -11.74 8.04
N PRO A 66 6.26 -13.00 8.47
CA PRO A 66 5.22 -13.29 9.46
C PRO A 66 5.33 -12.47 10.75
N VAL A 67 6.57 -12.21 11.20
CA VAL A 67 6.82 -11.37 12.38
C VAL A 67 6.43 -9.90 12.15
N VAL A 68 6.62 -9.38 10.94
CA VAL A 68 6.22 -8.00 10.59
C VAL A 68 4.70 -7.91 10.50
N ASP A 69 4.04 -8.90 9.90
CA ASP A 69 2.58 -8.98 9.83
C ASP A 69 1.96 -9.05 11.23
N GLN A 70 2.58 -9.81 12.14
CA GLN A 70 2.15 -9.91 13.53
C GLN A 70 2.34 -8.57 14.29
N LEU A 71 3.48 -7.89 14.08
CA LEU A 71 3.71 -6.57 14.67
C LEU A 71 2.68 -5.54 14.17
N ALA A 72 2.36 -5.57 12.87
CA ALA A 72 1.32 -4.71 12.31
C ALA A 72 -0.05 -4.99 12.93
N ALA A 73 -0.43 -6.26 13.09
CA ALA A 73 -1.69 -6.66 13.73
C ALA A 73 -1.78 -6.21 15.20
N ILE A 74 -0.69 -6.34 15.97
CA ILE A 74 -0.63 -5.87 17.36
C ILE A 74 -0.80 -4.34 17.41
N ALA A 75 -0.09 -3.61 16.54
CA ALA A 75 -0.20 -2.16 16.46
C ALA A 75 -1.63 -1.72 16.11
N GLN A 76 -2.24 -2.35 15.10
CA GLN A 76 -3.62 -2.11 14.64
C GLN A 76 -4.66 -2.30 15.76
N ALA A 77 -4.44 -3.26 16.65
CA ALA A 77 -5.33 -3.53 17.78
C ALA A 77 -5.08 -2.61 19.00
N THR A 78 -4.02 -1.80 18.99
CA THR A 78 -3.63 -0.96 20.12
C THR A 78 -4.40 0.36 20.12
N PRO A 79 -5.05 0.76 21.23
CA PRO A 79 -5.72 2.05 21.33
C PRO A 79 -4.80 3.22 21.00
N GLY A 80 -5.29 4.13 20.15
CA GLY A 80 -4.51 5.29 19.69
C GLY A 80 -3.69 5.03 18.42
N CYS A 81 -3.63 3.80 17.91
CA CYS A 81 -3.10 3.55 16.57
C CYS A 81 -4.04 4.14 15.51
N THR A 82 -3.49 4.94 14.60
CA THR A 82 -4.26 5.56 13.51
C THR A 82 -4.61 4.55 12.41
N ALA A 83 -3.68 3.64 12.11
CA ALA A 83 -3.86 2.50 11.21
C ALA A 83 -4.51 1.33 11.94
N ARG A 84 -5.76 1.50 12.41
CA ARG A 84 -6.50 0.46 13.14
C ARG A 84 -7.03 -0.64 12.21
N GLY A 85 -7.15 -1.86 12.73
CA GLY A 85 -7.65 -3.05 12.02
C GLY A 85 -9.09 -3.41 12.34
#